data_AF-A0A6L8EUV1-F1
#
_entry.id   AF-A0A6L8EUV1-F1
#
_cell.length_a   1.000
_cell.length_b   1.000
_cell.length_c   1.000
_cell.angle_alpha   90.00
_cell.angle_beta   90.00
_cell.angle_gamma   90.00
#
_symmetry.space_group_name_H-M   'P 1'
#
loop_
_entity.id
_entity.type
_entity.pdbx_description
1 polymer ?
#
loop_
_entity_poly.entity_id
_entity_poly.type
_entity_poly.pdbx_seq_one_letter_code
_entity_poly.pdbx_strand_id
1 'polypeptide(L)'
;MNEHFINTWVSNVAFGRTPNKRAYLAQRIQYGFEEVDTTHPLAQAVIDGWHLHAPVDCLVISPELEVMGRQDANRFFGDCMDNGLSQAEGYRLFLSDALSGKRPGLGRIVLTRVCSSVEIMDTFQTPMVPHQDYTVLEIDATAFEDGGTLTLDIGVGRGQAAGTFYLFDGDKNLPTEKAPEGVPASVWERQHGDAYVEALGALATKWHIGPEKTGKITYFFDQGKLFRLCITGSVYSVKGSLNAFSVKISVF
;
A
#
# COMPACT_ATOMS: atom_id res chain seq x y z
N MET A 1 -3.33 19.74 -17.31
CA MET A 1 -4.04 18.44 -17.20
C MET A 1 -4.35 17.97 -18.61
N ASN A 2 -4.13 16.69 -18.92
CA ASN A 2 -4.54 16.09 -20.18
C ASN A 2 -6.02 15.68 -20.05
N GLU A 3 -6.78 15.69 -21.14
CA GLU A 3 -8.17 15.20 -21.20
C GLU A 3 -8.28 13.72 -20.81
N HIS A 4 -7.18 12.97 -20.87
CA HIS A 4 -7.16 11.53 -20.60
C HIS A 4 -6.70 11.14 -19.20
N PHE A 5 -5.90 11.98 -18.54
CA PHE A 5 -5.38 11.72 -17.20
C PHE A 5 -4.73 12.97 -16.60
N ILE A 6 -4.67 12.99 -15.28
CA ILE A 6 -3.90 13.94 -14.49
C ILE A 6 -2.59 13.25 -14.13
N ASN A 7 -1.47 13.86 -14.50
CA ASN A 7 -0.17 13.47 -13.99
C ASN A 7 0.39 14.60 -13.13
N THR A 8 0.74 14.27 -11.89
CA THR A 8 1.21 15.25 -10.92
C THR A 8 2.32 14.70 -10.05
N TRP A 9 3.17 15.62 -9.58
CA TRP A 9 4.24 15.34 -8.62
C TRP A 9 3.86 16.05 -7.32
N VAL A 10 3.54 15.29 -6.29
CA VAL A 10 3.01 15.82 -5.03
C VAL A 10 4.05 15.73 -3.94
N SER A 11 4.48 16.88 -3.45
CA SER A 11 5.40 16.96 -2.30
C SER A 11 4.74 16.45 -1.03
N ASN A 12 5.51 15.74 -0.22
CA ASN A 12 5.10 15.29 1.10
C ASN A 12 4.80 16.40 2.13
N VAL A 13 5.19 17.63 1.82
CA VAL A 13 4.94 18.79 2.67
C VAL A 13 3.55 19.37 2.47
N ALA A 14 3.07 19.40 1.23
CA ALA A 14 1.87 20.14 0.83
C ALA A 14 0.60 19.70 1.56
N PHE A 15 0.59 18.45 2.05
CA PHE A 15 -0.54 17.85 2.73
C PHE A 15 -0.26 17.41 4.18
N GLY A 16 0.87 17.82 4.77
CA GLY A 16 1.16 17.52 6.17
C GLY A 16 1.21 16.01 6.49
N ARG A 17 1.87 15.22 5.65
CA ARG A 17 1.84 13.74 5.71
C ARG A 17 2.34 13.13 7.03
N THR A 18 3.22 13.82 7.76
CA THR A 18 3.72 13.39 9.07
C THR A 18 3.48 14.49 10.13
N PRO A 19 3.50 14.16 11.44
CA PRO A 19 3.36 15.17 12.50
C PRO A 19 4.33 16.35 12.34
N ASN A 20 5.59 16.06 12.00
CA ASN A 20 6.61 17.07 11.75
C ASN A 20 6.26 17.95 10.53
N LYS A 21 5.70 17.37 9.47
CA LYS A 21 5.26 18.13 8.29
C LYS A 21 4.00 18.96 8.56
N ARG A 22 3.08 18.50 9.42
CA ARG A 22 1.93 19.31 9.87
C ARG A 22 2.38 20.53 10.65
N ALA A 23 3.31 20.37 11.59
CA ALA A 23 3.88 21.49 12.34
C ALA A 23 4.57 22.50 11.40
N TYR A 24 5.33 22.02 10.41
CA TYR A 24 5.94 22.87 9.40
C TYR A 24 4.91 23.57 8.50
N LEU A 25 3.84 22.88 8.08
CA LEU A 25 2.76 23.46 7.28
C LEU A 25 2.02 24.56 8.07
N ALA A 26 1.70 24.31 9.33
CA ALA A 26 1.08 25.31 10.21
C ALA A 26 1.94 26.58 10.34
N GLN A 27 3.26 26.41 10.42
CA GLN A 27 4.20 27.54 10.39
C GLN A 27 4.17 28.29 9.05
N ARG A 28 4.08 27.59 7.91
CA ARG A 28 3.96 28.24 6.59
C ARG A 28 2.66 29.00 6.43
N ILE A 29 1.55 28.47 6.91
CA ILE A 29 0.25 29.16 6.88
C ILE A 29 0.34 30.49 7.64
N GLN A 30 1.05 30.53 8.78
CA GLN A 30 1.32 31.78 9.52
C GLN A 30 2.12 32.80 8.71
N TYR A 31 2.93 32.36 7.74
CA TYR A 31 3.67 33.22 6.81
C TYR A 31 2.91 33.54 5.51
N GLY A 32 1.60 33.28 5.45
CA GLY A 32 0.73 33.65 4.33
C GLY A 32 0.70 32.67 3.18
N PHE A 33 1.17 31.43 3.38
CA PHE A 33 0.96 30.36 2.39
C PHE A 33 -0.48 29.83 2.45
N GLU A 34 -1.07 29.59 1.29
CA GLU A 34 -2.42 29.01 1.17
C GLU A 34 -2.43 27.55 1.64
N GLU A 35 -3.46 27.21 2.40
CA GLU A 35 -3.74 25.83 2.81
C GLU A 35 -4.33 25.05 1.63
N VAL A 36 -3.85 23.83 1.44
CA VAL A 36 -4.47 22.91 0.47
C VAL A 36 -5.79 22.41 1.05
N ASP A 37 -6.88 22.62 0.33
CA ASP A 37 -8.16 22.01 0.68
C ASP A 37 -8.07 20.49 0.53
N THR A 38 -7.77 19.84 1.65
CA THR A 38 -7.67 18.37 1.70
C THR A 38 -9.01 17.69 1.49
N THR A 39 -10.15 18.39 1.57
CA THR A 39 -11.48 17.83 1.34
C THR A 39 -11.87 17.78 -0.14
N HIS A 40 -11.14 18.47 -1.01
CA HIS A 40 -11.39 18.47 -2.44
C HIS A 40 -11.23 17.05 -3.03
N PRO A 41 -12.10 16.59 -3.96
CA PRO A 41 -12.02 15.23 -4.50
C PRO A 41 -10.66 14.85 -5.10
N LEU A 42 -10.03 15.77 -5.84
CA LEU A 42 -8.67 15.56 -6.36
C LEU A 42 -7.61 15.48 -5.24
N ALA A 43 -7.79 16.23 -4.16
CA ALA A 43 -6.92 16.15 -2.99
C ALA A 43 -7.05 14.79 -2.30
N GLN A 44 -8.28 14.26 -2.18
CA GLN A 44 -8.54 12.92 -1.68
C GLN A 44 -7.92 11.83 -2.57
N ALA A 45 -8.08 11.91 -3.89
CA ALA A 45 -7.41 10.99 -4.81
C ALA A 45 -5.88 11.05 -4.69
N VAL A 46 -5.32 12.25 -4.51
CA VAL A 46 -3.90 12.42 -4.21
C VAL A 46 -3.54 11.77 -2.88
N ILE A 47 -4.34 11.95 -1.82
CA ILE A 47 -4.17 11.33 -0.48
C ILE A 47 -4.19 9.81 -0.56
N ASP A 48 -5.16 9.24 -1.27
CA ASP A 48 -5.31 7.80 -1.48
C ASP A 48 -4.09 7.21 -2.20
N GLY A 49 -3.54 7.99 -3.13
CA GLY A 49 -2.33 7.67 -3.87
C GLY A 49 -1.02 7.89 -3.10
N TRP A 50 -1.01 8.23 -1.81
CA TRP A 50 0.25 8.52 -1.12
C TRP A 50 1.11 7.29 -0.88
N HIS A 51 2.43 7.47 -1.05
CA HIS A 51 3.40 6.61 -0.40
C HIS A 51 3.95 7.34 0.83
N LEU A 52 3.86 6.70 2.00
CA LEU A 52 4.42 7.25 3.22
C LEU A 52 5.96 7.32 3.06
N HIS A 53 6.58 8.41 3.52
CA HIS A 53 8.03 8.72 3.39
C HIS A 53 8.59 8.96 2.00
N ALA A 54 7.77 8.91 0.95
CA ALA A 54 8.14 9.50 -0.32
C ALA A 54 8.38 11.00 -0.13
N PRO A 55 9.52 11.58 -0.58
CA PRO A 55 9.68 13.03 -0.61
C PRO A 55 8.70 13.68 -1.59
N VAL A 56 8.42 12.97 -2.69
CA VAL A 56 7.49 13.34 -3.75
C VAL A 56 6.90 12.06 -4.33
N ASP A 57 5.58 12.01 -4.50
CA ASP A 57 4.92 10.95 -5.28
C ASP A 57 4.62 11.47 -6.68
N CYS A 58 4.95 10.68 -7.70
CA CYS A 58 4.41 10.84 -9.04
C CYS A 58 3.11 10.03 -9.15
N LEU A 59 2.01 10.69 -9.48
CA LEU A 59 0.68 10.09 -9.57
C LEU A 59 0.15 10.22 -11.00
N VAL A 60 -0.51 9.16 -11.47
CA VAL A 60 -1.38 9.15 -12.65
C VAL A 60 -2.79 8.92 -12.15
N ILE A 61 -3.69 9.86 -12.41
CA ILE A 61 -5.06 9.87 -11.91
C ILE A 61 -6.01 10.00 -13.10
N SER A 62 -7.08 9.22 -13.16
CA SER A 62 -8.09 9.30 -14.22
C SER A 62 -8.93 10.58 -14.11
N PRO A 63 -9.70 10.96 -15.16
CA PRO A 63 -10.68 12.04 -15.06
C PRO A 63 -11.73 11.81 -13.96
N GLU A 64 -12.05 10.55 -13.66
CA GLU A 64 -12.95 10.12 -12.59
C GLU A 64 -12.28 10.10 -11.20
N LEU A 65 -11.04 10.58 -11.11
CA LEU A 65 -10.25 10.68 -9.88
C LEU A 65 -9.80 9.34 -9.30
N GLU A 66 -9.71 8.30 -10.13
CA GLU A 66 -9.11 7.02 -9.77
C GLU A 66 -7.58 7.09 -9.88
N VAL A 67 -6.84 6.64 -8.86
CA VAL A 67 -5.38 6.55 -8.92
C VAL A 67 -4.96 5.37 -9.78
N MET A 68 -4.54 5.66 -11.02
CA MET A 68 -4.12 4.67 -12.02
C MET A 68 -2.65 4.26 -11.89
N GLY A 69 -1.81 5.12 -11.32
CA GLY A 69 -0.40 4.85 -11.15
C GLY A 69 0.22 5.71 -10.06
N ARG A 70 1.19 5.15 -9.33
CA ARG A 70 1.93 5.85 -8.28
C ARG A 70 3.37 5.41 -8.28
N GLN A 71 4.30 6.35 -8.28
CA GLN A 71 5.72 6.07 -8.13
C GLN A 71 6.34 7.05 -7.15
N ASP A 72 6.93 6.54 -6.07
CA ASP A 72 7.79 7.34 -5.20
C ASP A 72 9.01 7.86 -5.99
N ALA A 73 9.37 9.12 -5.81
CA ALA A 73 10.48 9.74 -6.54
C ALA A 73 11.83 9.08 -6.27
N ASN A 74 12.12 8.65 -5.04
CA ASN A 74 13.40 7.98 -4.75
C ASN A 74 13.47 6.61 -5.45
N ARG A 75 12.37 5.87 -5.41
CA ARG A 75 12.20 4.59 -6.11
C ARG A 75 12.28 4.77 -7.62
N PHE A 76 11.65 5.81 -8.16
CA PHE A 76 11.74 6.16 -9.58
C PHE A 76 13.19 6.29 -10.04
N PHE A 77 14.00 7.07 -9.32
CA PHE A 77 15.41 7.24 -9.66
C PHE A 77 16.21 5.94 -9.49
N GLY A 78 15.95 5.16 -8.44
CA GLY A 78 16.54 3.83 -8.24
C GLY A 78 16.23 2.87 -9.40
N ASP A 79 14.94 2.72 -9.73
CA ASP A 79 14.47 1.85 -10.80
C ASP A 79 15.08 2.25 -12.16
N CYS A 80 15.21 3.54 -12.46
CA CYS A 80 15.90 4.01 -13.66
C CYS A 80 17.36 3.54 -13.70
N MET A 81 18.10 3.72 -12.60
CA MET A 81 19.51 3.31 -12.51
C MET A 81 19.67 1.80 -12.65
N ASP A 82 18.87 1.02 -11.92
CA ASP A 82 18.97 -0.44 -11.89
C ASP A 82 18.66 -1.07 -13.26
N ASN A 83 17.79 -0.43 -14.05
CA ASN A 83 17.43 -0.88 -15.39
C ASN A 83 18.24 -0.22 -16.51
N GLY A 84 19.24 0.61 -16.17
CA GLY A 84 20.04 1.34 -17.17
C GLY A 84 19.23 2.29 -18.05
N LEU A 85 18.08 2.77 -17.54
CA LEU A 85 17.18 3.68 -18.23
C LEU A 85 17.54 5.12 -17.87
N SER A 86 17.44 6.03 -18.85
CA SER A 86 17.36 7.45 -18.53
C SER A 86 16.08 7.74 -17.74
N GLN A 87 16.07 8.85 -16.99
CA GLN A 87 14.86 9.29 -16.26
C GLN A 87 13.68 9.50 -17.22
N ALA A 88 13.91 10.04 -18.42
CA ALA A 88 12.85 10.23 -19.40
C ALA A 88 12.26 8.90 -19.89
N GLU A 89 13.09 7.87 -20.09
CA GLU A 89 12.64 6.53 -20.49
C GLU A 89 11.90 5.83 -19.37
N GLY A 90 12.42 5.88 -18.13
CA GLY A 90 11.74 5.32 -16.97
C GLY A 90 10.39 5.99 -16.71
N TYR A 91 10.30 7.31 -16.90
CA TYR A 91 9.05 8.05 -16.73
C TYR A 91 8.00 7.68 -17.79
N ARG A 92 8.45 7.53 -19.05
CA ARG A 92 7.59 7.05 -20.13
C ARG A 92 7.10 5.63 -19.89
N LEU A 93 7.98 4.76 -19.39
CA LEU A 93 7.62 3.39 -19.02
C LEU A 93 6.57 3.41 -17.91
N PHE A 94 6.81 4.13 -16.81
CA PHE A 94 5.85 4.33 -15.73
C PHE A 94 4.48 4.81 -16.24
N LEU A 95 4.46 5.84 -17.10
CA LEU A 95 3.22 6.35 -17.67
C LEU A 95 2.50 5.31 -18.53
N SER A 96 3.24 4.64 -19.42
CA SER A 96 2.68 3.61 -20.29
C SER A 96 2.09 2.46 -19.48
N ASP A 97 2.80 2.05 -18.43
CA ASP A 97 2.41 0.98 -17.54
C ASP A 97 1.18 1.38 -16.71
N ALA A 98 1.17 2.55 -16.09
CA ALA A 98 0.01 3.09 -15.38
C ALA A 98 -1.24 3.18 -16.28
N LEU A 99 -1.11 3.70 -17.50
CA LEU A 99 -2.21 3.79 -18.47
C LEU A 99 -2.66 2.41 -19.00
N SER A 100 -1.77 1.42 -18.95
CA SER A 100 -2.08 0.02 -19.30
C SER A 100 -2.59 -0.79 -18.11
N GLY A 101 -2.79 -0.17 -16.94
CA GLY A 101 -3.19 -0.84 -15.70
C GLY A 101 -2.10 -1.72 -15.07
N LYS A 102 -0.82 -1.46 -15.38
CA LYS A 102 0.35 -2.18 -14.88
C LYS A 102 1.09 -1.32 -13.84
N ARG A 103 0.87 -1.54 -12.54
CA ARG A 103 1.66 -1.10 -11.34
C ARG A 103 1.99 0.40 -11.11
N PRO A 104 2.23 0.83 -9.83
CA PRO A 104 1.66 0.34 -8.58
C PRO A 104 0.83 1.42 -7.83
N GLY A 105 -0.48 1.42 -8.08
CA GLY A 105 -1.48 1.06 -7.08
C GLY A 105 -2.29 -0.04 -7.75
N LEU A 106 -2.43 -1.23 -7.16
CA LEU A 106 -3.01 -2.38 -7.87
C LEU A 106 -4.53 -2.28 -8.14
N GLY A 107 -5.05 -1.06 -8.11
CA GLY A 107 -6.47 -0.77 -8.12
C GLY A 107 -7.20 -1.54 -7.03
N ARG A 108 -8.52 -1.54 -7.17
CA ARG A 108 -9.36 -2.48 -6.44
C ARG A 108 -9.44 -3.78 -7.21
N ILE A 109 -9.04 -4.87 -6.56
CA ILE A 109 -9.13 -6.22 -7.11
C ILE A 109 -10.56 -6.71 -6.95
N VAL A 110 -11.35 -6.65 -8.01
CA VAL A 110 -12.76 -7.08 -7.97
C VAL A 110 -12.87 -8.57 -8.26
N LEU A 111 -13.31 -9.33 -7.27
CA LEU A 111 -13.65 -10.74 -7.39
C LEU A 111 -15.15 -10.89 -7.61
N THR A 112 -15.52 -11.74 -8.55
CA THR A 112 -16.92 -12.07 -8.85
C THR A 112 -17.12 -13.58 -8.82
N ARG A 113 -18.37 -14.07 -8.84
CA ARG A 113 -18.61 -15.52 -8.94
C ARG A 113 -18.07 -16.14 -10.24
N VAL A 114 -17.94 -15.36 -11.31
CA VAL A 114 -17.38 -15.81 -12.60
C VAL A 114 -15.85 -15.72 -12.59
N CYS A 115 -15.30 -14.67 -11.97
CA CYS A 115 -13.88 -14.45 -11.81
C CYS A 115 -13.55 -14.43 -10.31
N SER A 116 -13.59 -15.61 -9.68
CA SER A 116 -13.43 -15.74 -8.23
C SER A 116 -11.97 -15.83 -7.81
N SER A 117 -11.03 -15.78 -8.75
CA SER A 117 -9.61 -15.86 -8.49
C SER A 117 -8.79 -14.97 -9.42
N VAL A 118 -7.76 -14.34 -8.86
CA VAL A 118 -6.74 -13.60 -9.60
C VAL A 118 -5.37 -13.89 -9.00
N GLU A 119 -4.32 -13.81 -9.82
CA GLU A 119 -2.94 -13.87 -9.37
C GLU A 119 -2.26 -12.53 -9.59
N ILE A 120 -1.52 -12.10 -8.58
CA ILE A 120 -0.86 -10.80 -8.52
C ILE A 120 0.59 -11.03 -8.15
N MET A 121 1.48 -10.29 -8.77
CA MET A 121 2.87 -10.21 -8.36
C MET A 121 3.20 -8.74 -8.11
N ASP A 122 3.86 -8.46 -7.00
CA ASP A 122 4.40 -7.13 -6.69
C ASP A 122 5.63 -7.23 -5.77
N THR A 123 5.98 -6.14 -5.11
CA THR A 123 7.14 -5.97 -4.26
C THR A 123 6.72 -5.38 -2.93
N PHE A 124 7.50 -5.67 -1.90
CA PHE A 124 7.35 -5.08 -0.58
C PHE A 124 8.72 -4.68 -0.04
N GLN A 125 8.71 -3.75 0.92
CA GLN A 125 9.90 -3.26 1.58
C GLN A 125 9.84 -3.53 3.07
N THR A 126 10.99 -3.87 3.66
CA THR A 126 11.14 -3.87 5.11
C THR A 126 11.12 -2.43 5.62
N PRO A 127 10.21 -2.09 6.53
CA PRO A 127 9.96 -0.70 6.87
C PRO A 127 11.17 -0.07 7.56
N MET A 128 11.46 1.19 7.23
CA MET A 128 12.51 1.94 7.93
C MET A 128 12.08 2.32 9.35
N VAL A 129 10.79 2.56 9.52
CA VAL A 129 10.13 2.87 10.79
C VAL A 129 8.87 1.99 10.92
N PRO A 130 8.58 1.42 12.10
CA PRO A 130 7.45 0.52 12.33
C PRO A 130 6.12 0.99 11.73
N HIS A 131 5.36 0.05 11.18
CA HIS A 131 3.98 0.26 10.70
C HIS A 131 3.87 1.22 9.52
N GLN A 132 4.84 1.13 8.63
CA GLN A 132 4.92 1.95 7.42
C GLN A 132 5.29 1.07 6.23
N ASP A 133 5.29 1.69 5.04
CA ASP A 133 5.74 1.06 3.79
C ASP A 133 4.98 -0.24 3.47
N TYR A 134 3.67 -0.26 3.80
CA TYR A 134 2.80 -1.34 3.36
C TYR A 134 2.56 -1.22 1.84
N THR A 135 2.82 -2.32 1.14
CA THR A 135 2.16 -2.57 -0.15
C THR A 135 0.74 -3.02 0.19
N VAL A 136 -0.26 -2.26 -0.26
CA VAL A 136 -1.67 -2.51 0.06
C VAL A 136 -2.40 -2.98 -1.19
N LEU A 137 -3.09 -4.11 -1.08
CA LEU A 137 -4.02 -4.60 -2.09
C LEU A 137 -5.44 -4.47 -1.55
N GLU A 138 -6.29 -3.71 -2.24
CA GLU A 138 -7.72 -3.69 -1.95
C GLU A 138 -8.40 -4.85 -2.68
N ILE A 139 -9.13 -5.69 -1.97
CA ILE A 139 -9.84 -6.85 -2.50
C ILE A 139 -11.33 -6.61 -2.31
N ASP A 140 -12.07 -6.53 -3.40
CA ASP A 140 -13.52 -6.40 -3.40
C ASP A 140 -14.17 -7.76 -3.63
N ALA A 141 -14.80 -8.27 -2.59
CA ALA A 141 -15.58 -9.50 -2.61
C ALA A 141 -17.07 -9.23 -2.39
N THR A 142 -17.57 -8.03 -2.69
CA THR A 142 -18.98 -7.65 -2.47
C THR A 142 -19.95 -8.49 -3.31
N ALA A 143 -19.51 -9.05 -4.44
CA ALA A 143 -20.30 -9.97 -5.27
C ALA A 143 -20.63 -11.33 -4.60
N PHE A 144 -20.04 -11.62 -3.44
CA PHE A 144 -20.28 -12.84 -2.65
C PHE A 144 -21.25 -12.53 -1.50
N GLU A 145 -22.49 -12.18 -1.84
CA GLU A 145 -23.53 -11.71 -0.90
C GLU A 145 -23.75 -12.65 0.29
N ASP A 146 -23.68 -13.97 0.07
CA ASP A 146 -23.87 -15.02 1.10
C ASP A 146 -22.57 -15.34 1.86
N GLY A 147 -21.53 -14.53 1.69
CA GLY A 147 -20.21 -14.78 2.24
C GLY A 147 -19.40 -15.78 1.42
N GLY A 148 -18.33 -16.28 2.03
CA GLY A 148 -17.42 -17.23 1.40
C GLY A 148 -16.12 -17.40 2.19
N THR A 149 -15.18 -18.12 1.58
CA THR A 149 -13.84 -18.30 2.13
C THR A 149 -12.82 -17.60 1.25
N LEU A 150 -12.26 -16.49 1.74
CA LEU A 150 -11.12 -15.82 1.10
C LEU A 150 -9.85 -16.61 1.38
N THR A 151 -9.15 -16.97 0.32
CA THR A 151 -7.86 -17.65 0.35
C THR A 151 -6.81 -16.78 -0.34
N LEU A 152 -5.65 -16.65 0.31
CA LEU A 152 -4.46 -15.99 -0.21
C LEU A 152 -3.32 -17.02 -0.22
N ASP A 153 -2.97 -17.55 -1.38
CA ASP A 153 -1.79 -18.39 -1.55
C ASP A 153 -0.61 -17.50 -1.92
N ILE A 154 0.39 -17.43 -1.03
CA ILE A 154 1.43 -16.41 -1.05
C ILE A 154 2.76 -17.07 -1.40
N GLY A 155 3.52 -16.47 -2.31
CA GLY A 155 4.93 -16.77 -2.57
C GLY A 155 5.79 -15.54 -2.30
N VAL A 156 6.96 -15.73 -1.69
CA VAL A 156 7.97 -14.69 -1.53
C VAL A 156 9.14 -14.97 -2.46
N GLY A 157 9.61 -13.93 -3.15
CA GLY A 157 10.71 -14.01 -4.11
C GLY A 157 12.06 -14.28 -3.46
N ARG A 158 13.10 -14.24 -4.29
CA ARG A 158 14.50 -14.52 -3.91
C ARG A 158 15.27 -13.32 -3.32
N GLY A 159 14.60 -12.20 -3.07
CA GLY A 159 15.19 -11.02 -2.46
C GLY A 159 15.57 -11.25 -0.99
N GLN A 160 16.17 -10.23 -0.36
CA GLN A 160 16.72 -10.37 0.99
C GLN A 160 15.67 -10.26 2.11
N ALA A 161 14.52 -9.64 1.83
CA ALA A 161 13.47 -9.44 2.82
C ALA A 161 12.55 -10.66 2.93
N ALA A 162 12.23 -11.08 4.16
CA ALA A 162 11.11 -11.97 4.42
C ALA A 162 9.82 -11.14 4.48
N GLY A 163 8.69 -11.68 4.02
CA GLY A 163 7.41 -10.96 3.97
C GLY A 163 6.54 -11.21 5.19
N THR A 164 5.78 -10.19 5.61
CA THR A 164 4.69 -10.29 6.58
C THR A 164 3.42 -9.76 5.93
N PHE A 165 2.34 -10.53 6.06
CA PHE A 165 1.09 -10.33 5.35
C PHE A 165 -0.05 -10.22 6.34
N TYR A 166 -0.78 -9.12 6.31
CA TYR A 166 -1.93 -8.86 7.18
C TYR A 166 -3.18 -8.69 6.33
N LEU A 167 -4.24 -9.43 6.68
CA LEU A 167 -5.56 -9.21 6.13
C LEU A 167 -6.34 -8.32 7.10
N PHE A 168 -6.88 -7.21 6.59
CA PHE A 168 -7.73 -6.28 7.33
C PHE A 168 -9.10 -6.17 6.69
N ASP A 169 -10.05 -5.65 7.46
CA ASP A 169 -11.29 -5.14 6.90
C ASP A 169 -11.00 -3.93 5.98
N GLY A 170 -11.82 -3.75 4.96
CA GLY A 170 -11.61 -2.71 3.94
C GLY A 170 -11.79 -1.28 4.47
N ASP A 171 -12.64 -1.10 5.49
CA ASP A 171 -12.87 0.20 6.13
C ASP A 171 -11.80 0.57 7.16
N LYS A 172 -10.92 -0.38 7.48
CA LYS A 172 -9.97 -0.22 8.57
C LYS A 172 -8.90 0.80 8.20
N ASN A 173 -8.75 1.80 9.05
CA ASN A 173 -7.61 2.70 9.01
C ASN A 173 -6.33 1.91 9.31
N LEU A 174 -5.34 2.04 8.41
CA LEU A 174 -4.08 1.35 8.60
C LEU A 174 -3.34 1.92 9.82
N PRO A 175 -2.68 1.03 10.57
CA PRO A 175 -1.97 1.41 11.78
C PRO A 175 -0.85 2.42 11.48
N THR A 176 -0.63 3.34 12.42
CA THR A 176 0.44 4.36 12.34
C THR A 176 1.53 4.03 13.36
N GLU A 177 2.62 4.80 13.40
CA GLU A 177 3.69 4.61 14.38
C GLU A 177 3.20 4.65 15.84
N LYS A 178 2.12 5.38 16.12
CA LYS A 178 1.58 5.54 17.48
C LYS A 178 0.70 4.34 17.84
N ALA A 179 0.93 3.79 19.04
CA ALA A 179 0.09 2.75 19.61
C ALA A 179 -1.38 3.21 19.69
N PRO A 180 -2.35 2.34 19.32
CA PRO A 180 -3.76 2.62 19.53
C PRO A 180 -4.07 2.91 21.01
N GLU A 181 -5.12 3.69 21.26
CA GLU A 181 -5.56 3.96 22.63
C GLU A 181 -5.90 2.65 23.37
N GLY A 182 -5.45 2.54 24.62
CA GLY A 182 -5.63 1.33 25.43
C GLY A 182 -4.64 0.19 25.14
N VAL A 183 -3.80 0.30 24.10
CA VAL A 183 -2.75 -0.68 23.81
C VAL A 183 -1.45 -0.30 24.52
N PRO A 184 -0.85 -1.18 25.34
CA PRO A 184 0.45 -0.90 25.95
C PRO A 184 1.54 -0.67 24.89
N ALA A 185 2.37 0.37 25.07
CA ALA A 185 3.46 0.68 24.15
C ALA A 185 4.40 -0.52 23.92
N SER A 186 4.64 -1.32 24.96
CA SER A 186 5.48 -2.52 24.88
C SER A 186 4.90 -3.64 23.99
N VAL A 187 3.57 -3.70 23.83
CA VAL A 187 2.91 -4.63 22.90
C VAL A 187 3.08 -4.10 21.47
N TRP A 188 2.88 -2.80 21.29
CA TRP A 188 3.01 -2.14 19.99
C TRP A 188 4.44 -2.20 19.44
N GLU A 189 5.43 -1.88 20.27
CA GLU A 189 6.85 -1.87 19.91
C GLU A 189 7.41 -3.25 19.55
N ARG A 190 6.79 -4.34 20.03
CA ARG A 190 7.20 -5.70 19.66
C ARG A 190 6.95 -5.99 18.19
N GLN A 191 5.85 -5.46 17.62
CA GLN A 191 5.50 -5.64 16.21
C GLN A 191 5.45 -7.12 15.77
N HIS A 192 5.18 -8.03 16.69
CA HIS A 192 4.97 -9.46 16.44
C HIS A 192 4.24 -10.10 17.62
N GLY A 193 3.64 -11.27 17.38
CA GLY A 193 2.92 -12.06 18.39
C GLY A 193 1.44 -11.70 18.49
N ASP A 194 0.68 -12.57 19.16
CA ASP A 194 -0.79 -12.54 19.13
C ASP A 194 -1.39 -11.26 19.70
N ALA A 195 -0.87 -10.78 20.83
CA ALA A 195 -1.33 -9.52 21.44
C ALA A 195 -1.09 -8.30 20.52
N TYR A 196 -0.02 -8.31 19.72
CA TYR A 196 0.22 -7.27 18.72
C TYR A 196 -0.77 -7.41 17.56
N VAL A 197 -1.01 -8.62 17.05
CA VAL A 197 -1.97 -8.89 15.96
C VAL A 197 -3.39 -8.46 16.35
N GLU A 198 -3.79 -8.76 17.58
CA GLU A 198 -5.07 -8.35 18.15
C GLU A 198 -5.16 -6.82 18.28
N ALA A 199 -4.13 -6.17 18.83
CA ALA A 199 -4.05 -4.71 18.88
C ALA A 199 -4.06 -4.05 17.49
N LEU A 200 -3.46 -4.72 16.50
CA LEU A 200 -3.52 -4.34 15.09
C LEU A 200 -4.94 -4.50 14.54
N GLY A 201 -5.75 -5.38 15.13
CA GLY A 201 -7.05 -5.85 14.65
C GLY A 201 -6.98 -6.41 13.24
N ALA A 202 -5.96 -7.22 12.95
CA ALA A 202 -5.91 -7.97 11.70
C ALA A 202 -6.89 -9.14 11.76
N LEU A 203 -7.64 -9.34 10.68
CA LEU A 203 -8.56 -10.46 10.51
C LEU A 203 -7.80 -11.79 10.41
N ALA A 204 -6.65 -11.76 9.74
CA ALA A 204 -5.73 -12.88 9.64
C ALA A 204 -4.32 -12.38 9.33
N THR A 205 -3.31 -13.21 9.58
CA THR A 205 -1.92 -12.84 9.33
C THR A 205 -1.07 -14.05 8.96
N LYS A 206 -0.02 -13.79 8.17
CA LYS A 206 1.09 -14.72 7.99
C LYS A 206 2.41 -13.98 8.18
N TRP A 207 3.11 -14.39 9.23
CA TRP A 207 4.37 -13.80 9.65
C TRP A 207 5.56 -14.47 8.99
N HIS A 208 6.57 -13.66 8.67
CA HIS A 208 7.92 -14.11 8.32
C HIS A 208 7.96 -15.23 7.28
N ILE A 209 7.34 -15.00 6.12
CA ILE A 209 7.53 -15.87 4.96
C ILE A 209 8.91 -15.54 4.37
N GLY A 210 9.88 -16.43 4.60
CA GLY A 210 11.25 -16.24 4.15
C GLY A 210 11.39 -16.20 2.62
N PRO A 211 12.56 -15.77 2.10
CA PRO A 211 12.85 -15.81 0.68
C PRO A 211 12.62 -17.20 0.08
N GLU A 212 11.99 -17.23 -1.09
CA GLU A 212 11.64 -18.46 -1.82
C GLU A 212 10.71 -19.42 -1.04
N LYS A 213 10.03 -18.93 -0.01
CA LYS A 213 9.03 -19.68 0.74
C LYS A 213 7.62 -19.24 0.36
N THR A 214 6.68 -20.13 0.66
CA THR A 214 5.26 -19.91 0.46
C THR A 214 4.52 -19.87 1.78
N GLY A 215 3.35 -19.26 1.78
CA GLY A 215 2.43 -19.24 2.90
C GLY A 215 0.99 -19.18 2.42
N LYS A 216 0.07 -19.30 3.37
CA LYS A 216 -1.36 -19.26 3.09
C LYS A 216 -2.09 -18.51 4.19
N ILE A 217 -3.03 -17.65 3.79
CA ILE A 217 -4.04 -17.08 4.67
C ILE A 217 -5.41 -17.61 4.21
N THR A 218 -6.25 -17.98 5.16
CA THR A 218 -7.64 -18.39 4.90
C THR A 218 -8.53 -17.66 5.89
N TYR A 219 -9.56 -17.00 5.40
CA TYR A 219 -10.47 -16.20 6.20
C TYR A 219 -11.91 -16.42 5.74
N PHE A 220 -12.77 -16.83 6.67
CA PHE A 220 -14.21 -16.97 6.44
C PHE A 220 -14.91 -15.63 6.66
N PHE A 221 -15.85 -15.30 5.79
CA PHE A 221 -16.71 -14.14 5.93
C PHE A 221 -18.16 -14.52 5.59
N ASP A 222 -19.10 -13.86 6.25
CA ASP A 222 -20.54 -14.15 6.23
C ASP A 222 -21.32 -13.35 5.19
N GLN A 223 -20.75 -12.23 4.71
CA GLN A 223 -21.34 -11.38 3.68
C GLN A 223 -20.26 -10.71 2.82
N GLY A 224 -20.60 -10.44 1.57
CA GLY A 224 -19.71 -9.78 0.62
C GLY A 224 -19.21 -8.44 1.14
N LYS A 225 -17.89 -8.24 1.14
CA LYS A 225 -17.27 -7.02 1.66
C LYS A 225 -15.91 -6.74 1.04
N LEU A 226 -15.36 -5.57 1.39
CA LEU A 226 -14.02 -5.16 1.03
C LEU A 226 -13.00 -5.69 2.05
N PHE A 227 -11.81 -6.02 1.57
CA PHE A 227 -10.66 -6.37 2.38
C PHE A 227 -9.43 -5.57 1.96
N ARG A 228 -8.48 -5.45 2.87
CA ARG A 228 -7.15 -4.90 2.59
C ARG A 228 -6.09 -5.92 2.95
N LEU A 229 -5.35 -6.41 1.96
CA LEU A 229 -4.12 -7.18 2.20
C LEU A 229 -2.94 -6.22 2.26
N CYS A 230 -2.34 -6.10 3.44
CA CYS A 230 -1.15 -5.27 3.65
C CYS A 230 0.08 -6.15 3.75
N ILE A 231 1.06 -5.90 2.88
CA ILE A 231 2.32 -6.61 2.80
C ILE A 231 3.45 -5.67 3.22
N THR A 232 4.32 -6.14 4.10
CA THR A 232 5.52 -5.40 4.51
C THR A 232 6.66 -6.38 4.78
N GLY A 233 7.89 -5.90 4.84
CA GLY A 233 9.00 -6.75 5.26
C GLY A 233 8.92 -7.07 6.74
N SER A 234 9.35 -8.28 7.08
CA SER A 234 9.43 -8.79 8.45
C SER A 234 10.34 -7.91 9.30
N VAL A 235 10.00 -7.74 10.58
CA VAL A 235 10.81 -7.00 11.55
C VAL A 235 12.20 -7.61 11.79
N TYR A 236 12.37 -8.88 11.45
CA TYR A 236 13.66 -9.58 11.47
C TYR A 236 14.53 -9.35 10.22
N SER A 237 14.01 -8.70 9.19
CA SER A 237 14.77 -8.38 7.96
C SER A 237 15.53 -7.06 8.11
N VAL A 238 16.55 -6.87 7.28
CA VAL A 238 17.31 -5.61 7.24
C VAL A 238 16.37 -4.49 6.81
N LYS A 239 16.31 -3.40 7.58
CA LYS A 239 15.49 -2.22 7.23
C LYS A 239 15.79 -1.72 5.83
N GLY A 240 14.74 -1.37 5.09
CA GLY A 240 14.83 -0.90 3.71
C GLY A 240 15.06 -2.00 2.67
N SER A 241 15.35 -3.26 3.08
CA SER A 241 15.52 -4.36 2.13
C SER A 241 14.22 -4.68 1.38
N LEU A 242 14.37 -5.04 0.11
CA LEU A 242 13.26 -5.30 -0.81
C LEU A 242 13.14 -6.80 -1.12
N ASN A 243 11.92 -7.23 -1.41
CA ASN A 243 11.66 -8.50 -2.07
C ASN A 243 10.38 -8.42 -2.89
N ALA A 244 10.24 -9.34 -3.84
CA ALA A 244 9.01 -9.58 -4.57
C ALA A 244 8.08 -10.53 -3.78
N PHE A 245 6.80 -10.47 -4.08
CA PHE A 245 5.83 -11.49 -3.69
C PHE A 245 4.91 -11.81 -4.87
N SER A 246 4.42 -13.04 -4.90
CA SER A 246 3.22 -13.39 -5.64
C SER A 246 2.10 -13.74 -4.66
N VAL A 247 0.86 -13.42 -5.01
CA VAL A 247 -0.32 -13.84 -4.28
C VAL A 247 -1.40 -14.25 -5.25
N LYS A 248 -1.89 -15.48 -5.09
CA LYS A 248 -3.14 -15.90 -5.69
C LYS A 248 -4.25 -15.67 -4.69
N ILE A 249 -5.19 -14.82 -5.08
CA ILE A 249 -6.36 -14.44 -4.29
C ILE A 249 -7.53 -15.24 -4.84
N SER A 250 -8.32 -15.88 -3.98
CA SER A 250 -9.48 -16.67 -4.38
C SER A 250 -10.60 -16.60 -3.35
N VAL A 251 -11.85 -16.58 -3.80
CA VAL A 251 -13.02 -16.77 -2.95
C VAL A 251 -13.79 -18.01 -3.42
N PHE A 252 -14.19 -18.83 -2.45
CA PHE A 252 -14.99 -20.04 -2.65
C PHE A 252 -16.27 -19.98 -1.84
#